data_AF-A0A096CPH2-F1
#
_entry.id   AF-A0A096CPH2-F1
#
_cell.length_a   1.000
_cell.length_b   1.000
_cell.length_c   1.000
_cell.angle_alpha   90.00
_cell.angle_beta   90.00
_cell.angle_gamma   90.00
#
_symmetry.space_group_name_H-M   'P 1'
#
loop_
_entity.id
_entity.type
_entity.pdbx_description
1 polymer ?
#
loop_
_entity_poly.entity_id
_entity_poly.type
_entity_poly.pdbx_seq_one_letter_code
_entity_poly.pdbx_strand_id
1 'polypeptide(L)'
;LKEELAKNGVRQTPADFKKFVAGTECILCGCCASECNKLTANEEDFLEPYVFTKANRFVLDSRDDAPLAHINPALAHGLWKCVHCMNCISRCPKHLKPAHDISNMRKEATKAGLFGDGLSPKGPRHALAFKDDLKKTGRLKEVSMSLKSDGIVDSSKQMFYALRLMKHAKINPLELIVPQKPVNGIDGVRKLIKLAE
;
A
#
# COMPACT_ATOMS: atom_id res chain seq x y z
N LEU A 1 -1.93 -28.04 -22.41
CA LEU A 1 -2.15 -27.44 -21.07
C LEU A 1 -3.54 -26.80 -20.91
N LYS A 2 -3.92 -25.76 -21.67
CA LYS A 2 -5.26 -25.12 -21.54
C LYS A 2 -6.43 -26.09 -21.81
N GLU A 3 -6.29 -27.00 -22.78
CA GLU A 3 -7.30 -28.02 -23.09
C GLU A 3 -7.42 -29.14 -22.04
N GLU A 4 -6.35 -29.47 -21.31
CA GLU A 4 -6.39 -30.46 -20.21
C GLU A 4 -7.00 -29.87 -18.93
N LEU A 5 -6.70 -28.60 -18.63
CA LEU A 5 -7.35 -27.85 -17.54
C LEU A 5 -8.85 -27.69 -17.79
N ALA A 6 -9.27 -27.55 -19.04
CA ALA A 6 -10.69 -27.49 -19.42
C ALA A 6 -11.44 -28.81 -19.17
N LYS A 7 -10.75 -29.97 -19.28
CA LYS A 7 -11.36 -31.29 -19.06
C LYS A 7 -11.40 -31.72 -17.58
N ASN A 8 -10.36 -31.38 -16.81
CA ASN A 8 -10.19 -31.87 -15.44
C ASN A 8 -10.40 -30.80 -14.35
N GLY A 9 -10.61 -29.54 -14.74
CA GLY A 9 -10.70 -28.40 -13.82
C GLY A 9 -9.35 -27.98 -13.24
N VAL A 10 -9.30 -26.77 -12.67
CA VAL A 10 -8.12 -26.28 -11.96
C VAL A 10 -8.15 -26.79 -10.51
N ARG A 11 -7.14 -27.55 -10.09
CA ARG A 11 -7.02 -27.98 -8.69
C ARG A 11 -6.71 -26.79 -7.81
N GLN A 12 -7.48 -26.61 -6.74
CA GLN A 12 -7.29 -25.55 -5.74
C GLN A 12 -7.35 -26.15 -4.34
N THR A 13 -6.37 -25.82 -3.50
CA THR A 13 -6.37 -26.28 -2.11
C THR A 13 -7.34 -25.44 -1.26
N PRO A 14 -7.90 -25.97 -0.16
CA PRO A 14 -8.68 -25.17 0.78
C PRO A 14 -7.94 -23.96 1.33
N ALA A 15 -6.61 -24.06 1.49
CA ALA A 15 -5.75 -22.98 1.94
C ALA A 15 -5.68 -21.84 0.91
N ASP A 16 -5.61 -22.16 -0.38
CA ASP A 16 -5.64 -21.16 -1.45
C ASP A 16 -7.00 -20.49 -1.58
N PHE A 17 -8.09 -21.26 -1.53
CA PHE A 17 -9.45 -20.71 -1.56
C PHE A 17 -9.70 -19.71 -0.43
N LYS A 18 -9.20 -20.02 0.77
CA LYS A 18 -9.34 -19.15 1.96
C LYS A 18 -8.70 -17.77 1.78
N LYS A 19 -7.73 -17.61 0.88
CA LYS A 19 -7.04 -16.32 0.64
C LYS A 19 -7.97 -15.25 0.07
N PHE A 20 -8.96 -15.63 -0.74
CA PHE A 20 -9.79 -14.66 -1.47
C PHE A 20 -11.31 -14.80 -1.25
N VAL A 21 -11.79 -15.89 -0.63
CA VAL A 21 -13.24 -16.15 -0.44
C VAL A 21 -13.99 -14.98 0.20
N ALA A 22 -13.38 -14.23 1.13
CA ALA A 22 -14.03 -13.05 1.68
C ALA A 22 -14.38 -12.01 0.58
N GLY A 23 -13.51 -11.81 -0.41
CA GLY A 23 -13.77 -10.89 -1.52
C GLY A 23 -14.90 -11.35 -2.45
N THR A 24 -15.24 -12.64 -2.48
CA THR A 24 -16.37 -13.15 -3.28
C THR A 24 -17.71 -12.74 -2.68
N GLU A 25 -17.79 -12.66 -1.35
CA GLU A 25 -19.00 -12.35 -0.58
C GLU A 25 -19.49 -10.90 -0.69
N CYS A 26 -18.77 -10.03 -1.42
CA CYS A 26 -19.21 -8.67 -1.66
C CYS A 26 -20.47 -8.66 -2.55
N ILE A 27 -21.55 -8.09 -2.00
CA ILE A 27 -22.88 -7.97 -2.62
C ILE A 27 -23.08 -6.67 -3.43
N LEU A 28 -22.01 -5.91 -3.66
CA LEU A 28 -22.02 -4.65 -4.43
C LEU A 28 -23.05 -3.61 -3.94
N CYS A 29 -23.30 -3.53 -2.63
CA CYS A 29 -24.27 -2.59 -2.05
C CYS A 29 -23.81 -1.13 -2.01
N GLY A 30 -22.54 -0.82 -2.30
CA GLY A 30 -22.02 0.55 -2.30
C GLY A 30 -21.80 1.19 -0.92
N CYS A 31 -22.18 0.58 0.21
CA CYS A 31 -22.02 1.17 1.55
C CYS A 31 -20.58 1.63 1.85
N CYS A 32 -19.59 0.86 1.39
CA CYS A 32 -18.18 1.21 1.58
C CYS A 32 -17.73 2.44 0.76
N ALA A 33 -18.37 2.71 -0.38
CA ALA A 33 -18.10 3.85 -1.23
C ALA A 33 -18.75 5.11 -0.66
N SER A 34 -20.02 5.01 -0.28
CA SER A 34 -20.80 6.10 0.35
C SER A 34 -20.09 6.77 1.53
N GLU A 35 -19.28 6.00 2.28
CA GLU A 35 -18.64 6.45 3.52
C GLU A 35 -17.13 6.71 3.34
N CYS A 36 -16.62 6.63 2.10
CA CYS A 36 -15.21 6.81 1.82
C CYS A 36 -14.84 8.29 1.70
N ASN A 37 -14.13 8.81 2.70
CA ASN A 37 -13.66 10.21 2.70
C ASN A 37 -12.80 10.55 1.47
N LYS A 38 -12.09 9.57 0.88
CA LYS A 38 -11.29 9.83 -0.32
C LYS A 38 -12.16 10.09 -1.53
N LEU A 39 -13.26 9.35 -1.71
CA LEU A 39 -14.23 9.59 -2.77
C LEU A 39 -14.94 10.92 -2.57
N THR A 40 -15.33 11.24 -1.33
CA THR A 40 -15.90 12.56 -1.00
C THR A 40 -14.96 13.71 -1.37
N ALA A 41 -13.65 13.52 -1.21
CA ALA A 41 -12.66 14.55 -1.53
C ALA A 41 -12.43 14.70 -3.05
N ASN A 42 -12.35 13.59 -3.78
CA ASN A 42 -12.27 13.57 -5.24
C ASN A 42 -12.57 12.14 -5.73
N GLU A 43 -13.66 11.96 -6.46
CA GLU A 43 -14.09 10.67 -7.03
C GLU A 43 -13.48 10.36 -8.40
N GLU A 44 -13.05 11.38 -9.15
CA GLU A 44 -12.52 11.22 -10.52
C GLU A 44 -11.19 10.45 -10.54
N ASP A 45 -10.48 10.46 -9.41
CA ASP A 45 -9.08 10.09 -9.35
C ASP A 45 -8.80 8.85 -8.48
N PHE A 46 -9.88 8.21 -7.96
CA PHE A 46 -9.85 7.05 -7.08
C PHE A 46 -11.10 6.18 -7.26
N LEU A 47 -10.94 4.88 -7.56
CA LEU A 47 -12.07 3.95 -7.65
C LEU A 47 -12.70 3.65 -6.29
N GLU A 48 -13.89 3.09 -6.31
CA GLU A 48 -14.59 2.73 -5.09
C GLU A 48 -13.96 1.51 -4.39
N PRO A 49 -14.03 1.44 -3.03
CA PRO A 49 -13.39 0.36 -2.28
C PRO A 49 -13.82 -1.06 -2.71
N TYR A 50 -15.08 -1.24 -3.10
CA TYR A 50 -15.57 -2.54 -3.55
C TYR A 50 -14.93 -3.01 -4.87
N VAL A 51 -14.52 -2.07 -5.74
CA VAL A 51 -13.79 -2.38 -6.99
C VAL A 51 -12.43 -2.98 -6.66
N PHE A 52 -11.70 -2.36 -5.73
CA PHE A 52 -10.42 -2.89 -5.26
C PHE A 52 -10.57 -4.24 -4.55
N THR A 53 -11.63 -4.46 -3.74
CA THR A 53 -11.89 -5.78 -3.15
C THR A 53 -12.11 -6.86 -4.21
N LYS A 54 -12.85 -6.55 -5.29
CA LYS A 54 -13.07 -7.51 -6.39
C LYS A 54 -11.78 -7.77 -7.18
N ALA A 55 -10.97 -6.75 -7.43
CA ALA A 55 -9.66 -6.92 -8.07
C ALA A 55 -8.71 -7.76 -7.20
N ASN A 56 -8.61 -7.44 -5.90
CA ASN A 56 -7.77 -8.17 -4.94
C ASN A 56 -8.12 -9.65 -4.84
N ARG A 57 -9.41 -9.99 -4.97
CA ARG A 57 -9.86 -11.39 -5.03
C ARG A 57 -9.17 -12.14 -6.18
N PHE A 58 -9.11 -11.57 -7.38
CA PHE A 58 -8.42 -12.20 -8.51
C PHE A 58 -6.91 -12.21 -8.35
N VAL A 59 -6.32 -11.14 -7.80
CA VAL A 59 -4.88 -11.10 -7.46
C VAL A 59 -4.46 -12.25 -6.53
N LEU A 60 -5.36 -12.67 -5.63
CA LEU A 60 -5.12 -13.74 -4.66
C LEU A 60 -5.62 -15.13 -5.10
N ASP A 61 -6.37 -15.24 -6.21
CA ASP A 61 -6.94 -16.50 -6.66
C ASP A 61 -5.85 -17.34 -7.36
N SER A 62 -5.53 -18.51 -6.81
CA SER A 62 -4.49 -19.40 -7.36
C SER A 62 -4.82 -19.94 -8.76
N ARG A 63 -6.05 -19.73 -9.24
CA ARG A 63 -6.50 -20.14 -10.58
C ARG A 63 -6.29 -19.05 -11.63
N ASP A 64 -6.05 -17.81 -11.22
CA ASP A 64 -5.79 -16.69 -12.11
C ASP A 64 -4.31 -16.73 -12.58
N ASP A 65 -4.09 -16.67 -13.89
CA ASP A 65 -2.76 -16.74 -14.50
C ASP A 65 -2.13 -15.36 -14.76
N ALA A 66 -2.85 -14.27 -14.47
CA ALA A 66 -2.45 -12.90 -14.77
C ALA A 66 -2.80 -11.92 -13.63
N PRO A 67 -2.31 -12.12 -12.39
CA PRO A 67 -2.65 -11.27 -11.25
C PRO A 67 -2.30 -9.78 -11.47
N LEU A 68 -1.24 -9.50 -12.23
CA LEU A 68 -0.84 -8.12 -12.56
C LEU A 68 -1.82 -7.39 -13.49
N ALA A 69 -2.60 -8.13 -14.31
CA ALA A 69 -3.62 -7.55 -15.17
C ALA A 69 -4.74 -6.87 -14.34
N HIS A 70 -4.94 -7.29 -13.09
CA HIS A 70 -5.90 -6.68 -12.16
C HIS A 70 -5.28 -5.52 -11.36
N ILE A 71 -3.96 -5.50 -11.17
CA ILE A 71 -3.25 -4.46 -10.43
C ILE A 71 -3.01 -3.21 -11.31
N ASN A 72 -2.68 -3.39 -12.59
CA ASN A 72 -2.36 -2.26 -13.47
C ASN A 72 -3.50 -1.24 -13.60
N PRO A 73 -4.78 -1.64 -13.82
CA PRO A 73 -5.90 -0.70 -13.81
C PRO A 73 -6.07 -0.03 -12.44
N ALA A 74 -5.93 -0.79 -11.35
CA ALA A 74 -6.02 -0.23 -10.00
C ALA A 74 -4.97 0.86 -9.77
N LEU A 75 -3.72 0.66 -10.23
CA LEU A 75 -2.65 1.66 -10.16
C LEU A 75 -3.01 2.93 -10.94
N ALA A 76 -3.47 2.78 -12.19
CA ALA A 76 -3.88 3.89 -13.06
C ALA A 76 -5.05 4.70 -12.46
N HIS A 77 -5.93 4.06 -11.70
CA HIS A 77 -7.08 4.70 -11.07
C HIS A 77 -6.92 4.87 -9.54
N GLY A 78 -5.69 5.19 -9.12
CA GLY A 78 -5.46 5.77 -7.80
C GLY A 78 -5.30 4.78 -6.65
N LEU A 79 -4.84 3.54 -6.88
CA LEU A 79 -4.58 2.56 -5.81
C LEU A 79 -3.85 3.16 -4.59
N TRP A 80 -2.89 4.07 -4.81
CA TRP A 80 -2.10 4.73 -3.77
C TRP A 80 -2.78 5.93 -3.08
N LYS A 81 -3.99 6.33 -3.52
CA LYS A 81 -4.71 7.50 -3.00
C LYS A 81 -5.66 7.20 -1.84
N CYS A 82 -5.94 5.93 -1.53
CA CYS A 82 -6.66 5.59 -0.29
C CYS A 82 -5.93 6.18 0.93
N VAL A 83 -6.65 6.99 1.69
CA VAL A 83 -6.18 7.76 2.85
C VAL A 83 -6.30 7.00 4.19
N HIS A 84 -6.66 5.72 4.15
CA HIS A 84 -6.77 4.87 5.35
C HIS A 84 -7.75 5.38 6.43
N CYS A 85 -8.88 5.97 6.02
CA CYS A 85 -9.95 6.36 6.96
C CYS A 85 -10.70 5.18 7.60
N MET A 86 -10.54 3.96 7.06
CA MET A 86 -11.13 2.70 7.53
C MET A 86 -12.67 2.61 7.57
N ASN A 87 -13.39 3.67 7.18
CA ASN A 87 -14.86 3.68 7.13
C ASN A 87 -15.45 2.57 6.25
N CYS A 88 -14.77 2.21 5.16
CA CYS A 88 -15.20 1.13 4.28
C CYS A 88 -15.25 -0.25 4.97
N ILE A 89 -14.46 -0.44 6.05
CA ILE A 89 -14.49 -1.65 6.87
C ILE A 89 -15.65 -1.58 7.87
N SER A 90 -15.79 -0.46 8.59
CA SER A 90 -16.80 -0.31 9.64
C SER A 90 -18.23 -0.32 9.11
N ARG A 91 -18.43 0.07 7.85
CA ARG A 91 -19.74 0.21 7.21
C ARG A 91 -20.14 -0.97 6.33
N CYS A 92 -19.25 -1.95 6.13
CA CYS A 92 -19.58 -3.10 5.29
C CYS A 92 -20.56 -4.04 6.03
N PRO A 93 -21.79 -4.27 5.52
CA PRO A 93 -22.75 -5.16 6.16
C PRO A 93 -22.34 -6.63 6.10
N LYS A 94 -21.40 -6.97 5.20
CA LYS A 94 -20.83 -8.32 5.05
C LYS A 94 -19.50 -8.48 5.79
N HIS A 95 -19.09 -7.48 6.59
CA HIS A 95 -17.86 -7.48 7.37
C HIS A 95 -16.58 -7.72 6.53
N LEU A 96 -16.60 -7.27 5.27
CA LEU A 96 -15.43 -7.29 4.42
C LEU A 96 -14.45 -6.20 4.85
N LYS A 97 -13.19 -6.34 4.42
CA LYS A 97 -12.12 -5.42 4.79
C LYS A 97 -11.53 -4.71 3.56
N PRO A 98 -12.27 -3.86 2.83
CA PRO A 98 -11.77 -3.23 1.59
C PRO A 98 -10.46 -2.45 1.75
N ALA A 99 -10.25 -1.74 2.87
CA ALA A 99 -8.98 -1.05 3.10
C ALA A 99 -7.79 -2.02 3.23
N HIS A 100 -8.01 -3.23 3.75
CA HIS A 100 -6.97 -4.26 3.79
C HIS A 100 -6.73 -4.84 2.40
N ASP A 101 -7.78 -5.03 1.59
CA ASP A 101 -7.65 -5.48 0.21
C ASP A 101 -6.82 -4.49 -0.63
N ILE A 102 -7.11 -3.19 -0.52
CA ILE A 102 -6.32 -2.11 -1.15
C ILE A 102 -4.86 -2.18 -0.69
N SER A 103 -4.62 -2.40 0.61
CA SER A 103 -3.27 -2.52 1.16
C SER A 103 -2.53 -3.75 0.64
N ASN A 104 -3.24 -4.87 0.46
CA ASN A 104 -2.66 -6.08 -0.13
C ASN A 104 -2.30 -5.86 -1.60
N MET A 105 -3.17 -5.22 -2.39
CA MET A 105 -2.85 -4.87 -3.78
C MET A 105 -1.63 -3.95 -3.88
N ARG A 106 -1.48 -2.97 -2.97
CA ARG A 106 -0.26 -2.14 -2.89
C ARG A 106 0.99 -2.97 -2.60
N LYS A 107 0.88 -3.95 -1.70
CA LYS A 107 1.98 -4.88 -1.37
C LYS A 107 2.39 -5.69 -2.60
N GLU A 108 1.43 -6.30 -3.30
CA GLU A 108 1.71 -7.11 -4.50
C GLU A 108 2.24 -6.25 -5.66
N ALA A 109 1.72 -5.04 -5.86
CA ALA A 109 2.27 -4.08 -6.82
C ALA A 109 3.73 -3.73 -6.51
N THR A 110 4.04 -3.43 -5.25
CA THR A 110 5.39 -3.09 -4.80
C THR A 110 6.35 -4.27 -5.00
N LYS A 111 5.93 -5.51 -4.70
CA LYS A 111 6.72 -6.72 -4.95
C LYS A 111 7.01 -6.94 -6.44
N ALA A 112 6.05 -6.62 -7.30
CA ALA A 112 6.19 -6.70 -8.75
C ALA A 112 7.01 -5.53 -9.35
N GLY A 113 7.50 -4.59 -8.52
CA GLY A 113 8.22 -3.40 -8.99
C GLY A 113 7.31 -2.36 -9.67
N LEU A 114 5.99 -2.48 -9.50
CA LEU A 114 5.01 -1.56 -10.07
C LEU A 114 4.77 -0.40 -9.10
N PHE A 115 5.51 0.68 -9.29
CA PHE A 115 5.52 1.82 -8.39
C PHE A 115 4.56 2.97 -8.77
N GLY A 116 3.81 2.83 -9.86
CA GLY A 116 2.79 3.82 -10.28
C GLY A 116 2.77 4.10 -11.79
N ASP A 117 1.81 4.94 -12.16
CA ASP A 117 1.39 5.41 -13.49
C ASP A 117 2.34 6.41 -14.18
N GLY A 118 3.63 6.41 -13.84
CA GLY A 118 4.58 7.38 -14.40
C GLY A 118 4.45 8.82 -13.87
N LEU A 119 3.43 9.16 -13.05
CA LEU A 119 3.27 10.52 -12.51
C LEU A 119 3.96 10.76 -11.16
N SER A 120 3.98 9.79 -10.23
CA SER A 120 4.89 9.86 -9.09
C SER A 120 4.91 8.58 -8.24
N PRO A 121 6.03 7.84 -8.14
CA PRO A 121 6.16 6.68 -7.26
C PRO A 121 6.30 7.03 -5.77
N LYS A 122 5.81 8.20 -5.33
CA LYS A 122 5.97 8.74 -3.97
C LYS A 122 5.44 7.78 -2.89
N GLY A 123 4.25 7.22 -3.10
CA GLY A 123 3.63 6.28 -2.16
C GLY A 123 4.53 5.07 -1.86
N PRO A 124 4.88 4.25 -2.88
CA PRO A 124 5.76 3.11 -2.67
C PRO A 124 7.17 3.51 -2.22
N ARG A 125 7.76 4.60 -2.73
CA ARG A 125 9.07 5.11 -2.29
C ARG A 125 9.07 5.44 -0.80
N HIS A 126 8.04 6.13 -0.33
CA HIS A 126 7.89 6.47 1.08
C HIS A 126 7.80 5.22 1.95
N ALA A 127 6.97 4.25 1.57
CA ALA A 127 6.82 3.00 2.31
C ALA A 127 8.13 2.19 2.37
N LEU A 128 8.87 2.12 1.25
CA LEU A 128 10.17 1.44 1.19
C LEU A 128 11.24 2.17 2.01
N ALA A 129 11.34 3.49 1.88
CA ALA A 129 12.28 4.29 2.65
C ALA A 129 12.02 4.17 4.16
N PHE A 130 10.74 4.17 4.57
CA PHE A 130 10.32 3.95 5.95
C PHE A 130 10.73 2.56 6.45
N LYS A 131 10.50 1.51 5.66
CA LYS A 131 10.94 0.15 5.99
C LYS A 131 12.46 0.09 6.17
N ASP A 132 13.22 0.75 5.31
CA ASP A 132 14.68 0.75 5.37
C ASP A 132 15.22 1.43 6.62
N ASP A 133 14.63 2.57 7.01
CA ASP A 133 15.02 3.28 8.23
C ASP A 133 14.68 2.45 9.48
N LEU A 134 13.50 1.81 9.51
CA LEU A 134 13.12 0.87 10.58
C LEU A 134 14.10 -0.31 10.68
N LYS A 135 14.51 -0.91 9.56
CA LYS A 135 15.42 -2.06 9.54
C LYS A 135 16.84 -1.69 10.01
N LYS A 136 17.30 -0.48 9.68
CA LYS A 136 18.65 0.00 9.98
C LYS A 136 18.78 0.42 11.45
N THR A 137 17.95 1.37 11.87
CA THR A 137 18.07 2.03 13.18
C THR A 137 16.84 1.86 14.06
N GLY A 138 15.70 1.43 13.51
CA GLY A 138 14.43 1.44 14.23
C GLY A 138 13.92 2.85 14.54
N ARG A 139 14.55 3.87 13.94
CA ARG A 139 14.22 5.29 14.09
C ARG A 139 13.98 5.89 12.72
N LEU A 140 13.01 6.77 12.63
CA LEU A 140 12.74 7.53 11.43
C LEU A 140 13.79 8.63 11.25
N LYS A 141 14.36 8.75 10.04
CA LYS A 141 15.25 9.86 9.67
C LYS A 141 14.48 10.87 8.83
N GLU A 142 13.83 11.83 9.49
CA GLU A 142 12.83 12.72 8.91
C GLU A 142 13.36 13.49 7.68
N VAL A 143 14.56 14.06 7.78
CA VAL A 143 15.15 14.85 6.70
C VAL A 143 15.47 13.97 5.49
N SER A 144 16.06 12.80 5.72
CA SER A 144 16.36 11.85 4.65
C SER A 144 15.10 11.24 4.05
N MET A 145 14.03 11.11 4.85
CA MET A 145 12.76 10.53 4.43
C MET A 145 12.09 11.39 3.37
N SER A 146 12.02 12.71 3.59
CA SER A 146 11.47 13.63 2.58
C SER A 146 12.23 13.51 1.27
N LEU A 147 13.57 13.52 1.32
CA LEU A 147 14.41 13.38 0.12
C LEU A 147 14.22 12.05 -0.61
N LYS A 148 14.14 10.92 0.12
CA LYS A 148 13.92 9.59 -0.45
C LYS A 148 12.51 9.40 -1.01
N SER A 149 11.51 10.03 -0.38
CA SER A 149 10.09 9.89 -0.73
C SER A 149 9.71 10.79 -1.90
N ASP A 150 9.93 12.10 -1.74
CA ASP A 150 9.50 13.13 -2.68
C ASP A 150 10.52 13.37 -3.80
N GLY A 151 11.79 13.05 -3.55
CA GLY A 151 12.90 13.40 -4.43
C GLY A 151 13.35 14.85 -4.24
N ILE A 152 14.55 15.15 -4.74
CA ILE A 152 15.23 16.43 -4.48
C ILE A 152 14.42 17.64 -4.98
N VAL A 153 13.83 17.52 -6.18
CA VAL A 153 13.09 18.62 -6.83
C VAL A 153 11.83 18.99 -6.07
N ASP A 154 11.07 18.01 -5.60
CA ASP A 154 9.84 18.30 -4.86
C ASP A 154 10.12 18.67 -3.40
N SER A 155 11.14 18.07 -2.78
CA SER A 155 11.61 18.50 -1.46
C SER A 155 12.09 19.95 -1.45
N SER A 156 12.79 20.42 -2.51
CA SER A 156 13.27 21.80 -2.57
C SER A 156 12.14 22.83 -2.62
N LYS A 157 10.97 22.47 -3.16
CA LYS A 157 9.78 23.34 -3.14
C LYS A 157 9.29 23.62 -1.71
N GLN A 158 9.60 22.73 -0.76
CA GLN A 158 9.25 22.90 0.65
C GLN A 158 10.37 23.47 1.51
N MET A 159 11.47 23.96 0.90
CA MET A 159 12.65 24.46 1.63
C MET A 159 12.31 25.55 2.65
N PHE A 160 11.48 26.53 2.29
CA PHE A 160 11.09 27.60 3.21
C PHE A 160 10.29 27.08 4.42
N TYR A 161 9.46 26.06 4.21
CA TYR A 161 8.74 25.39 5.29
C TYR A 161 9.70 24.60 6.19
N ALA A 162 10.64 23.87 5.59
CA ALA A 162 11.69 23.16 6.32
C ALA A 162 12.52 24.12 7.20
N LEU A 163 12.92 25.29 6.68
CA LEU A 163 13.62 26.32 7.44
C LEU A 163 12.79 26.82 8.64
N ARG A 164 11.48 27.01 8.46
CA ARG A 164 10.57 27.36 9.56
C ARG A 164 10.52 26.25 10.63
N LEU A 165 10.43 24.99 10.22
CA LEU A 165 10.44 23.86 11.16
C LEU A 165 11.77 23.73 11.92
N MET A 166 12.90 23.96 11.24
CA MET A 166 14.23 24.01 11.87
C MET A 166 14.33 25.14 12.89
N LYS A 167 13.80 26.33 12.58
CA LYS A 167 13.74 27.47 13.52
C LYS A 167 12.98 27.12 14.81
N HIS A 168 11.98 26.25 14.71
CA HIS A 168 11.22 25.76 15.86
C HIS A 168 11.74 24.44 16.44
N ALA A 169 12.95 24.02 16.07
CA ALA A 169 13.57 22.76 16.51
C ALA A 169 12.70 21.51 16.27
N LYS A 170 11.80 21.57 15.28
CA LYS A 170 10.93 20.44 14.91
C LYS A 170 11.61 19.46 13.96
N ILE A 171 12.70 19.86 13.32
CA ILE A 171 13.51 19.03 12.44
C ILE A 171 14.98 19.22 12.82
N ASN A 172 15.72 18.12 12.89
CA ASN A 172 17.15 18.14 13.12
C ASN A 172 17.95 18.01 11.79
N PRO A 173 18.52 19.10 11.26
CA PRO A 173 19.29 19.05 10.00
C PRO A 173 20.56 18.17 10.12
N LEU A 174 21.08 17.96 11.34
CA LEU A 174 22.27 17.15 11.56
C LEU A 174 22.03 15.66 11.27
N GLU A 175 20.79 15.19 11.13
CA GLU A 175 20.49 13.80 10.78
C GLU A 175 21.05 13.33 9.43
N LEU A 176 21.34 14.27 8.51
CA LEU A 176 21.94 13.97 7.22
C LEU A 176 23.42 13.58 7.32
N ILE A 177 24.11 14.10 8.33
CA ILE A 177 25.56 13.98 8.49
C ILE A 177 25.88 13.03 9.66
N VAL A 178 25.10 13.12 10.73
CA VAL A 178 25.30 12.34 11.95
C VAL A 178 24.42 11.09 11.90
N PRO A 179 25.01 9.87 11.85
CA PRO A 179 24.24 8.65 11.88
C PRO A 179 23.53 8.47 13.23
N GLN A 180 22.21 8.33 13.20
CA GLN A 180 21.44 8.00 14.40
C GLN A 180 21.82 6.61 14.93
N LYS A 181 21.94 6.51 16.26
CA LYS A 181 22.15 5.22 16.93
C LYS A 181 20.88 4.36 16.84
N PRO A 182 21.00 3.04 16.62
CA PRO A 182 19.86 2.13 16.66
C PRO A 182 19.14 2.16 18.01
N VAL A 183 17.84 1.87 18.01
CA VAL A 183 17.07 1.64 19.24
C VAL A 183 17.56 0.41 19.99
N ASN A 184 17.37 0.40 21.30
CA ASN A 184 17.61 -0.80 22.11
C ASN A 184 16.67 -1.92 21.63
N GLY A 185 17.20 -3.12 21.42
CA GLY A 185 16.41 -4.25 20.92
C GLY A 185 16.14 -4.23 19.41
N ILE A 186 16.96 -3.54 18.62
CA ILE A 186 16.86 -3.49 17.15
C ILE A 186 16.79 -4.89 16.49
N ASP A 187 17.43 -5.90 17.07
CA ASP A 187 17.39 -7.26 16.54
C ASP A 187 15.99 -7.88 16.62
N GLY A 188 15.20 -7.51 17.64
CA GLY A 188 13.79 -7.86 17.72
C GLY A 188 12.99 -7.24 16.58
N VAL A 189 13.22 -5.95 16.28
CA VAL A 189 12.58 -5.25 15.15
C VAL A 189 12.95 -5.93 13.83
N ARG A 190 14.22 -6.25 13.62
CA ARG A 190 14.71 -6.95 12.42
C ARG A 190 14.08 -8.33 12.28
N LYS A 191 13.93 -9.07 13.39
CA LYS A 191 13.26 -10.38 13.41
C LYS A 191 11.78 -10.26 13.03
N LEU A 192 11.08 -9.26 13.58
CA LEU A 192 9.67 -9.00 13.23
C LEU A 192 9.50 -8.65 11.74
N ILE A 193 10.36 -7.80 11.20
CA ILE A 193 10.35 -7.46 9.77
C ILE A 193 10.58 -8.71 8.92
N LYS A 194 11.56 -9.56 9.29
CA LYS A 194 11.86 -10.81 8.58
C LYS A 194 10.71 -11.83 8.63
N LEU A 195 9.93 -11.84 9.72
CA LEU A 195 8.75 -12.71 9.86
C LEU A 195 7.54 -12.20 9.06
N ALA A 196 7.50 -10.90 8.75
CA ALA A 196 6.43 -10.27 7.99
C ALA A 196 6.64 -10.32 6.46
N GLU A 197 7.87 -10.58 6.03
CA GLU A 197 8.27 -10.82 4.62
C GLU A 197 7.89 -12.23 4.18
#